data_AF-A0A7C0WK32-F1
#
_entry.id   AF-A0A7C0WK32-F1
#
_cell.length_a   1.000
_cell.length_b   1.000
_cell.length_c   1.000
_cell.angle_alpha   90.00
_cell.angle_beta   90.00
_cell.angle_gamma   90.00
#
_symmetry.space_group_name_H-M   'P 1'
#
loop_
_entity.id
_entity.type
_entity.pdbx_description
1 polymer ?
#
loop_
_entity_poly.entity_id
_entity_poly.type
_entity_poly.pdbx_seq_one_letter_code
_entity_poly.pdbx_strand_id
1 'polypeptide(L)'
;RDNERTARESQQDLVYIPPEDRTAEDLGSREKIKQAKKLVWYPSEVDVSIRPGWFYHANQDDRVKTPVKLVDIYYSSVGRNSLLLLNLPPDRRGLIRENDIAGLMEMRRILDATFADNMLNGAVIKASDLRKGHPAVCMVDGKIDTYWTTNKGVESAVIEFILPQVQRFDRLMLQENIRVGQRIERFIVEVETKEGWRKICEGTTVGYKRLLRFPVVKAQKIRLQILQSRASPTLNNLGLYASPAAAAGDVEK
;
A
#
# COMPACT_ATOMS: atom_id res chain seq x y z
N ARG A 1 12.38 14.51 -34.82
CA ARG A 1 11.53 15.67 -35.20
C ARG A 1 10.03 15.38 -35.07
N ASP A 2 9.60 14.13 -34.84
CA ASP A 2 8.16 13.80 -34.69
C ASP A 2 7.68 13.79 -33.23
N ASN A 3 8.51 13.31 -32.28
CA ASN A 3 8.10 13.18 -30.88
C ASN A 3 7.74 14.51 -30.21
N GLU A 4 8.44 15.61 -30.54
CA GLU A 4 8.13 16.94 -29.99
C GLU A 4 6.82 17.50 -30.53
N ARG A 5 6.45 17.15 -31.76
CA ARG A 5 5.19 17.54 -32.38
C ARG A 5 4.03 16.73 -31.81
N THR A 6 4.20 15.40 -31.69
CA THR A 6 3.23 14.53 -31.02
C THR A 6 3.01 14.93 -29.56
N ALA A 7 4.05 15.36 -28.84
CA ALA A 7 3.91 15.87 -27.47
C ALA A 7 3.14 17.20 -27.39
N ARG A 8 3.32 18.11 -28.38
CA ARG A 8 2.59 19.39 -28.45
C ARG A 8 1.13 19.25 -28.86
N GLU A 9 0.81 18.24 -29.66
CA GLU A 9 -0.54 17.97 -30.15
C GLU A 9 -1.32 17.01 -29.23
N SER A 10 -0.65 16.37 -28.26
CA SER A 10 -1.27 15.52 -27.25
C SER A 10 -1.88 16.36 -26.12
N GLN A 11 -3.11 16.03 -25.71
CA GLN A 11 -3.83 16.64 -24.58
C GLN A 11 -4.20 18.14 -24.77
N GLN A 12 -4.66 18.54 -25.96
CA GLN A 12 -5.13 19.92 -26.19
C GLN A 12 -6.53 20.21 -25.62
N ASP A 13 -7.36 19.18 -25.46
CA ASP A 13 -8.70 19.27 -24.84
C ASP A 13 -8.69 18.84 -23.37
N LEU A 14 -7.75 19.35 -22.59
CA LEU A 14 -7.79 19.12 -21.16
C LEU A 14 -8.87 19.99 -20.51
N VAL A 15 -9.96 19.36 -20.07
CA VAL A 15 -10.90 19.89 -19.04
C VAL A 15 -10.17 20.14 -17.69
N TYR A 16 -8.88 19.80 -17.62
CA TYR A 16 -8.07 19.70 -16.44
C TYR A 16 -6.73 20.44 -16.60
N ILE A 17 -6.53 21.53 -15.86
CA ILE A 17 -5.21 22.16 -15.73
C ILE A 17 -4.44 21.36 -14.66
N PRO A 18 -3.33 20.68 -15.02
CA PRO A 18 -2.53 19.96 -14.03
C PRO A 18 -1.90 20.92 -13.02
N PRO A 19 -1.47 20.43 -11.83
CA PRO A 19 -0.72 21.25 -10.89
C PRO A 19 0.57 21.76 -11.53
N GLU A 20 0.98 22.99 -11.17
CA GLU A 20 2.23 23.60 -11.65
C GLU A 20 3.46 22.76 -11.26
N ASP A 21 3.49 22.24 -10.03
CA ASP A 21 4.50 21.28 -9.56
C ASP A 21 3.83 19.96 -9.15
N ARG A 22 4.32 18.86 -9.73
CA ARG A 22 3.81 17.49 -9.51
C ARG A 22 4.83 16.60 -8.79
N THR A 23 5.94 17.20 -8.35
CA THR A 23 7.11 16.55 -7.78
C THR A 23 7.53 17.13 -6.43
N ALA A 24 6.83 18.16 -5.95
CA ALA A 24 7.03 18.71 -4.62
C ALA A 24 6.95 17.61 -3.54
N GLU A 25 7.72 17.79 -2.46
CA GLU A 25 7.71 16.87 -1.32
C GLU A 25 6.32 16.79 -0.65
N ASP A 26 5.56 17.89 -0.67
CA ASP A 26 4.20 17.97 -0.15
C ASP A 26 3.24 18.53 -1.20
N LEU A 27 2.46 17.63 -1.80
CA LEU A 27 1.43 17.93 -2.79
C LEU A 27 0.02 17.97 -2.20
N GLY A 28 -0.16 17.55 -0.95
CA GLY A 28 -1.49 17.11 -0.50
C GLY A 28 -1.76 17.21 0.99
N SER A 29 -0.89 17.80 1.81
CA SER A 29 -1.18 18.07 3.22
C SER A 29 -2.35 19.02 3.41
N ARG A 30 -2.90 19.09 4.64
CA ARG A 30 -3.96 20.03 4.98
C ARG A 30 -3.57 21.48 4.68
N GLU A 31 -2.33 21.86 4.99
CA GLU A 31 -1.87 23.23 4.78
C GLU A 31 -1.81 23.59 3.29
N LYS A 32 -1.39 22.65 2.44
CA LYS A 32 -1.40 22.83 0.98
C LYS A 32 -2.82 22.91 0.42
N ILE A 33 -3.69 21.96 0.76
CA ILE A 33 -5.03 21.89 0.15
C ILE A 33 -5.97 22.98 0.66
N LYS A 34 -5.79 23.51 1.87
CA LYS A 34 -6.58 24.63 2.40
C LYS A 34 -6.45 25.89 1.53
N GLN A 35 -5.27 26.09 0.94
CA GLN A 35 -4.97 27.24 0.09
C GLN A 35 -5.28 26.97 -1.39
N ALA A 36 -5.61 25.73 -1.75
CA ALA A 36 -5.84 25.34 -3.13
C ALA A 36 -7.19 25.89 -3.63
N LYS A 37 -7.18 26.51 -4.81
CA LYS A 37 -8.40 27.00 -5.47
C LYS A 37 -9.30 25.87 -5.96
N LYS A 38 -8.71 24.73 -6.31
CA LYS A 38 -9.38 23.53 -6.81
C LYS A 38 -8.62 22.29 -6.34
N LEU A 39 -9.33 21.20 -6.12
CA LEU A 39 -8.79 19.88 -5.80
C LEU A 39 -9.18 18.89 -6.87
N VAL A 40 -8.30 17.96 -7.15
CA VAL A 40 -8.44 16.96 -8.22
C VAL A 40 -7.89 15.61 -7.76
N TRP A 41 -8.52 14.54 -8.21
CA TRP A 41 -8.04 13.19 -7.96
C TRP A 41 -6.96 12.83 -8.98
N TYR A 42 -5.69 12.94 -8.57
CA TYR A 42 -4.53 12.69 -9.43
C TYR A 42 -3.59 11.70 -8.72
N PRO A 43 -3.85 10.37 -8.83
CA PRO A 43 -3.05 9.36 -8.16
C PRO A 43 -1.66 9.25 -8.80
N SER A 44 -0.67 8.83 -8.00
CA SER A 44 0.71 8.65 -8.49
C SER A 44 0.90 7.31 -9.19
N GLU A 45 1.78 7.31 -10.18
CA GLU A 45 2.34 6.11 -10.81
C GLU A 45 3.87 6.12 -10.60
N VAL A 46 4.43 4.98 -10.21
CA VAL A 46 5.87 4.78 -10.03
C VAL A 46 6.37 3.90 -11.17
N ASP A 47 7.15 4.49 -12.06
CA ASP A 47 7.78 3.81 -13.18
C ASP A 47 9.23 3.41 -12.84
N VAL A 48 9.60 2.17 -13.16
CA VAL A 48 10.96 1.69 -12.98
C VAL A 48 11.25 0.54 -13.94
N SER A 49 12.49 0.44 -14.42
CA SER A 49 12.93 -0.73 -15.19
C SER A 49 13.30 -1.91 -14.29
N ILE A 50 13.10 -3.15 -14.75
CA ILE A 50 13.65 -4.34 -14.09
C ILE A 50 15.19 -4.38 -14.11
N ARG A 51 15.81 -3.63 -15.03
CA ARG A 51 17.26 -3.49 -15.22
C ARG A 51 17.72 -2.06 -14.89
N PRO A 52 19.03 -1.75 -14.98
CA PRO A 52 19.51 -0.36 -14.86
C PRO A 52 19.03 0.51 -16.03
N GLY A 53 19.00 -0.01 -17.26
CA GLY A 53 18.51 0.69 -18.44
C GLY A 53 17.04 0.40 -18.77
N TRP A 54 16.41 1.30 -19.51
CA TRP A 54 15.05 1.12 -20.04
C TRP A 54 15.01 0.20 -21.26
N PHE A 55 16.05 0.24 -22.09
CA PHE A 55 16.23 -0.64 -23.24
C PHE A 55 17.17 -1.80 -22.90
N TYR A 56 17.09 -2.86 -23.70
CA TYR A 56 17.92 -4.03 -23.50
C TYR A 56 19.38 -3.75 -23.87
N HIS A 57 20.29 -4.12 -22.96
CA HIS A 57 21.72 -4.19 -23.20
C HIS A 57 22.27 -5.50 -22.62
N ALA A 58 23.02 -6.25 -23.44
CA ALA A 58 23.57 -7.56 -23.03
C ALA A 58 24.51 -7.45 -21.81
N ASN A 59 25.20 -6.32 -21.64
CA ASN A 59 26.05 -6.04 -20.48
C ASN A 59 25.29 -5.75 -19.17
N GLN A 60 23.96 -5.91 -19.17
CA GLN A 60 23.09 -5.81 -17.99
C GLN A 60 22.38 -7.13 -17.67
N ASP A 61 22.71 -8.23 -18.35
CA ASP A 61 22.07 -9.54 -18.14
C ASP A 61 22.28 -10.14 -16.75
N ASP A 62 23.37 -9.75 -16.11
CA ASP A 62 23.74 -10.05 -14.72
C ASP A 62 23.25 -8.96 -13.73
N ARG A 63 22.60 -7.90 -14.22
CA ARG A 63 22.15 -6.73 -13.42
C ARG A 63 20.63 -6.59 -13.35
N VAL A 64 19.91 -7.67 -13.62
CA VAL A 64 18.47 -7.75 -13.35
C VAL A 64 18.23 -7.57 -11.85
N LYS A 65 17.26 -6.73 -11.47
CA LYS A 65 16.89 -6.57 -10.06
C LYS A 65 16.49 -7.91 -9.47
N THR A 66 17.02 -8.22 -8.29
CA THR A 66 16.74 -9.47 -7.57
C THR A 66 15.26 -9.55 -7.17
N PRO A 67 14.71 -10.75 -6.93
CA PRO A 67 13.33 -10.91 -6.46
C PRO A 67 13.02 -10.10 -5.20
N VAL A 68 13.95 -10.07 -4.23
CA VAL A 68 13.84 -9.27 -3.00
C VAL A 68 13.74 -7.79 -3.34
N LYS A 69 14.58 -7.27 -4.25
CA LYS A 69 14.53 -5.87 -4.68
C LYS A 69 13.21 -5.53 -5.39
N LEU A 70 12.66 -6.46 -6.17
CA LEU A 70 11.37 -6.28 -6.83
C LEU A 70 10.21 -6.25 -5.81
N VAL A 71 10.27 -7.09 -4.78
CA VAL A 71 9.34 -7.01 -3.63
C VAL A 71 9.48 -5.67 -2.91
N ASP A 72 10.70 -5.17 -2.67
CA ASP A 72 10.90 -3.84 -2.07
C ASP A 72 10.26 -2.72 -2.89
N ILE A 73 10.41 -2.78 -4.22
CA ILE A 73 9.76 -1.84 -5.15
C ILE A 73 8.24 -1.93 -5.02
N TYR A 74 7.67 -3.13 -4.97
CA TYR A 74 6.22 -3.32 -4.78
C TYR A 74 5.72 -2.71 -3.46
N TYR A 75 6.42 -2.94 -2.35
CA TYR A 75 6.10 -2.31 -1.05
C TYR A 75 6.27 -0.79 -1.07
N SER A 76 7.16 -0.26 -1.91
CA SER A 76 7.47 1.16 -2.02
C SER A 76 6.63 1.90 -3.08
N SER A 77 5.83 1.19 -3.86
CA SER A 77 4.91 1.71 -4.88
C SER A 77 3.46 1.33 -4.55
N VAL A 78 3.04 0.11 -4.91
CA VAL A 78 1.71 -0.44 -4.62
C VAL A 78 1.40 -0.39 -3.12
N GLY A 79 2.39 -0.70 -2.28
CA GLY A 79 2.27 -0.60 -0.82
C GLY A 79 2.22 0.82 -0.26
N ARG A 80 2.31 1.85 -1.12
CA ARG A 80 2.28 3.27 -0.74
C ARG A 80 1.24 4.08 -1.50
N ASN A 81 0.09 3.47 -1.80
CA ASN A 81 -1.03 4.12 -2.51
C ASN A 81 -0.63 4.65 -3.91
N SER A 82 0.20 3.89 -4.62
CA SER A 82 0.63 4.22 -5.98
C SER A 82 0.44 3.03 -6.92
N LEU A 83 0.52 3.27 -8.22
CA LEU A 83 0.63 2.23 -9.24
C LEU A 83 2.11 1.88 -9.46
N LEU A 84 2.39 0.63 -9.82
CA LEU A 84 3.72 0.21 -10.27
C LEU A 84 3.69 -0.07 -11.76
N LEU A 85 4.45 0.72 -12.52
CA LEU A 85 4.73 0.48 -13.93
C LEU A 85 6.16 -0.10 -14.06
N LEU A 86 6.26 -1.42 -14.18
CA LEU A 86 7.55 -2.11 -14.27
C LEU A 86 7.91 -2.39 -15.73
N ASN A 87 8.99 -1.79 -16.22
CA ASN A 87 9.48 -1.99 -17.59
C ASN A 87 10.28 -3.30 -17.74
N LEU A 88 10.00 -4.02 -18.82
CA LEU A 88 10.66 -5.26 -19.25
C LEU A 88 11.17 -5.08 -20.69
N PRO A 89 12.49 -4.90 -20.91
CA PRO A 89 13.01 -4.65 -22.24
C PRO A 89 13.16 -5.96 -23.04
N PRO A 90 12.50 -6.12 -24.20
CA PRO A 90 12.78 -7.22 -25.11
C PRO A 90 14.21 -7.15 -25.64
N ASP A 91 14.85 -8.30 -25.80
CA ASP A 91 16.17 -8.41 -26.42
C ASP A 91 16.11 -8.36 -27.96
N ARG A 92 17.27 -8.53 -28.62
CA ARG A 92 17.37 -8.50 -30.09
C ARG A 92 16.66 -9.66 -30.80
N ARG A 93 16.20 -10.69 -30.07
CA ARG A 93 15.34 -11.76 -30.60
C ARG A 93 13.86 -11.34 -30.59
N GLY A 94 13.53 -10.19 -29.98
CA GLY A 94 12.16 -9.77 -29.72
C GLY A 94 11.52 -10.46 -28.52
N LEU A 95 12.32 -11.04 -27.60
CA LEU A 95 11.85 -11.82 -26.46
C LEU A 95 12.28 -11.19 -25.13
N ILE A 96 11.51 -11.45 -24.07
CA ILE A 96 11.95 -11.14 -22.71
C ILE A 96 12.98 -12.18 -22.27
N ARG A 97 14.07 -11.72 -21.66
CA ARG A 97 15.15 -12.59 -21.19
C ARG A 97 14.67 -13.52 -20.07
N GLU A 98 15.23 -14.71 -20.08
CA GLU A 98 14.88 -15.81 -19.18
C GLU A 98 15.15 -15.44 -17.70
N ASN A 99 16.22 -14.69 -17.43
CA ASN A 99 16.54 -14.19 -16.09
C ASN A 99 15.52 -13.16 -15.57
N ASP A 100 14.97 -12.33 -16.45
CA ASP A 100 13.95 -11.33 -16.11
C ASP A 100 12.65 -12.05 -15.72
N ILE A 101 12.26 -13.06 -16.50
CA ILE A 101 11.10 -13.92 -16.23
C ILE A 101 11.29 -14.64 -14.88
N ALA A 102 12.45 -15.25 -14.65
CA ALA A 102 12.74 -15.96 -13.40
C ALA A 102 12.63 -15.03 -12.18
N GLY A 103 13.17 -13.81 -12.29
CA GLY A 103 13.08 -12.80 -11.23
C GLY A 103 11.64 -12.41 -10.90
N LEU A 104 10.79 -12.22 -11.93
CA LEU A 104 9.37 -11.90 -11.77
C LEU A 104 8.56 -13.06 -11.17
N MET A 105 8.82 -14.28 -11.63
CA MET A 105 8.14 -15.48 -11.10
C MET A 105 8.46 -15.69 -9.63
N GLU A 106 9.71 -15.44 -9.22
CA GLU A 106 10.09 -15.53 -7.81
C GLU A 106 9.52 -14.38 -6.98
N MET A 107 9.49 -13.15 -7.50
CA MET A 107 8.75 -12.04 -6.87
C MET A 107 7.29 -12.42 -6.63
N ARG A 108 6.61 -12.99 -7.65
CA ARG A 108 5.23 -13.46 -7.54
C ARG A 108 5.07 -14.51 -6.46
N ARG A 109 5.96 -15.51 -6.43
CA ARG A 109 5.95 -16.58 -5.41
C ARG A 109 6.07 -16.00 -3.99
N ILE A 110 6.96 -15.02 -3.78
CA ILE A 110 7.15 -14.38 -2.48
C ILE A 110 5.88 -13.61 -2.07
N LEU A 111 5.30 -12.81 -2.98
CA LEU A 111 4.10 -12.03 -2.69
C LEU A 111 2.89 -12.94 -2.40
N ASP A 112 2.67 -13.97 -3.20
CA ASP A 112 1.59 -14.94 -2.98
C ASP A 112 1.74 -15.63 -1.63
N ALA A 113 2.94 -16.13 -1.31
CA ALA A 113 3.19 -16.77 -0.02
C ALA A 113 3.01 -15.80 1.16
N THR A 114 3.40 -14.53 1.00
CA THR A 114 3.23 -13.50 2.04
C THR A 114 1.75 -13.24 2.32
N PHE A 115 0.92 -13.11 1.29
CA PHE A 115 -0.47 -12.66 1.43
C PHE A 115 -1.52 -13.79 1.35
N ALA A 116 -1.08 -15.05 1.39
CA ALA A 116 -1.96 -16.22 1.26
C ALA A 116 -2.95 -16.37 2.43
N ASP A 117 -2.50 -16.09 3.66
CA ASP A 117 -3.30 -16.28 4.86
C ASP A 117 -3.41 -14.98 5.67
N ASN A 118 -4.60 -14.37 5.64
CA ASN A 118 -4.89 -13.22 6.49
C ASN A 118 -5.18 -13.71 7.91
N MET A 119 -4.25 -13.49 8.83
CA MET A 119 -4.36 -13.95 10.22
C MET A 119 -5.48 -13.28 11.02
N LEU A 120 -6.13 -12.24 10.46
CA LEU A 120 -7.32 -11.62 11.05
C LEU A 120 -8.61 -12.38 10.74
N ASN A 121 -8.57 -13.38 9.86
CA ASN A 121 -9.72 -14.24 9.60
C ASN A 121 -10.13 -14.96 10.89
N GLY A 122 -11.41 -14.82 11.26
CA GLY A 122 -11.95 -15.37 12.52
C GLY A 122 -11.61 -14.57 13.77
N ALA A 123 -10.94 -13.41 13.65
CA ALA A 123 -10.73 -12.52 14.79
C ALA A 123 -12.05 -11.93 15.29
N VAL A 124 -12.17 -11.75 16.60
CA VAL A 124 -13.23 -10.92 17.19
C VAL A 124 -12.82 -9.46 17.03
N ILE A 125 -13.65 -8.65 16.40
CA ILE A 125 -13.36 -7.25 16.08
C ILE A 125 -14.23 -6.34 16.92
N LYS A 126 -13.61 -5.42 17.66
CA LYS A 126 -14.27 -4.37 18.42
C LYS A 126 -13.85 -3.01 17.87
N ALA A 127 -14.80 -2.22 17.42
CA ALA A 127 -14.55 -0.84 16.99
C ALA A 127 -15.20 0.12 18.00
N SER A 128 -14.51 1.22 18.31
CA SER A 128 -15.04 2.27 19.19
C SER A 128 -16.29 2.95 18.65
N ASP A 129 -16.48 2.91 17.33
CA ASP A 129 -17.66 3.40 16.64
C ASP A 129 -17.92 2.56 15.37
N LEU A 130 -19.19 2.46 14.97
CA LEU A 130 -19.61 1.83 13.72
C LEU A 130 -20.90 2.49 13.22
N ARG A 131 -21.00 2.65 11.89
CA ARG A 131 -22.22 3.08 11.23
C ARG A 131 -23.10 1.88 10.86
N LYS A 132 -24.42 2.01 11.04
CA LYS A 132 -25.39 0.98 10.60
C LYS A 132 -25.16 0.62 9.12
N GLY A 133 -25.09 -0.69 8.82
CA GLY A 133 -24.79 -1.21 7.49
C GLY A 133 -23.30 -1.34 7.16
N HIS A 134 -22.40 -0.90 8.04
CA HIS A 134 -20.94 -0.97 7.87
C HIS A 134 -20.27 -1.65 9.08
N PRO A 135 -20.60 -2.93 9.36
CA PRO A 135 -20.07 -3.65 10.51
C PRO A 135 -18.55 -3.83 10.40
N ALA A 136 -17.89 -4.03 11.55
CA ALA A 136 -16.44 -4.17 11.61
C ALA A 136 -15.90 -5.38 10.82
N VAL A 137 -16.70 -6.43 10.62
CA VAL A 137 -16.35 -7.62 9.82
C VAL A 137 -16.03 -7.28 8.36
N CYS A 138 -16.56 -6.16 7.82
CA CYS A 138 -16.23 -5.72 6.48
C CYS A 138 -14.75 -5.42 6.29
N MET A 139 -13.96 -5.23 7.35
CA MET A 139 -12.50 -5.04 7.23
C MET A 139 -11.75 -6.35 6.89
N VAL A 140 -12.37 -7.52 7.03
CA VAL A 140 -11.69 -8.82 6.90
C VAL A 140 -12.48 -9.81 6.03
N ASP A 141 -13.52 -9.36 5.33
CA ASP A 141 -14.38 -10.23 4.51
C ASP A 141 -13.82 -10.48 3.10
N GLY A 142 -12.70 -9.82 2.74
CA GLY A 142 -12.02 -9.95 1.45
C GLY A 142 -12.73 -9.25 0.29
N LYS A 143 -13.73 -8.40 0.57
CA LYS A 143 -14.57 -7.77 -0.46
C LYS A 143 -14.22 -6.29 -0.64
N ILE A 144 -14.05 -5.87 -1.89
CA ILE A 144 -13.64 -4.50 -2.21
C ILE A 144 -14.82 -3.51 -2.24
N ASP A 145 -16.05 -4.02 -2.21
CA ASP A 145 -17.30 -3.25 -2.27
C ASP A 145 -17.95 -3.05 -0.89
N THR A 146 -17.56 -3.84 0.11
CA THR A 146 -17.92 -3.62 1.52
C THR A 146 -16.85 -2.79 2.23
N TYR A 147 -17.23 -2.14 3.32
CA TYR A 147 -16.30 -1.37 4.15
C TYR A 147 -16.89 -1.09 5.54
N TRP A 148 -16.02 -1.00 6.54
CA TRP A 148 -16.32 -0.41 7.84
C TRP A 148 -16.14 1.11 7.80
N THR A 149 -16.95 1.83 8.58
CA THR A 149 -16.84 3.28 8.79
C THR A 149 -17.49 3.67 10.12
N THR A 150 -17.08 4.81 10.64
CA THR A 150 -17.72 5.46 11.78
C THR A 150 -18.98 6.24 11.36
N ASN A 151 -19.76 6.66 12.36
CA ASN A 151 -20.84 7.63 12.25
C ASN A 151 -20.35 8.97 11.69
N LYS A 152 -21.27 9.73 11.12
CA LYS A 152 -20.95 11.02 10.48
C LYS A 152 -20.33 11.98 11.50
N GLY A 153 -19.18 12.57 11.15
CA GLY A 153 -18.45 13.54 11.99
C GLY A 153 -17.47 12.91 12.99
N VAL A 154 -17.43 11.57 13.10
CA VAL A 154 -16.45 10.87 13.94
C VAL A 154 -15.19 10.57 13.10
N GLU A 155 -14.14 11.38 13.26
CA GLU A 155 -12.93 11.35 12.41
C GLU A 155 -11.77 10.53 12.99
N SER A 156 -11.95 9.94 14.17
CA SER A 156 -10.98 9.05 14.81
C SER A 156 -11.67 7.77 15.29
N ALA A 157 -10.90 6.71 15.44
CA ALA A 157 -11.43 5.43 15.89
C ALA A 157 -10.34 4.54 16.47
N VAL A 158 -10.73 3.67 17.39
CA VAL A 158 -9.91 2.57 17.88
C VAL A 158 -10.56 1.28 17.44
N ILE A 159 -9.80 0.42 16.77
CA ILE A 159 -10.22 -0.91 16.36
C ILE A 159 -9.29 -1.94 17.00
N GLU A 160 -9.87 -2.84 17.79
CA GLU A 160 -9.18 -3.95 18.42
C GLU A 160 -9.56 -5.26 17.72
N PHE A 161 -8.55 -6.05 17.40
CA PHE A 161 -8.65 -7.38 16.83
C PHE A 161 -8.14 -8.38 17.86
N ILE A 162 -8.98 -9.34 18.23
CA ILE A 162 -8.63 -10.45 19.13
C ILE A 162 -8.56 -11.70 18.27
N LEU A 163 -7.35 -12.17 18.02
CA LEU A 163 -7.10 -13.35 17.21
C LEU A 163 -7.55 -14.63 17.95
N PRO A 164 -7.96 -15.69 17.22
CA PRO A 164 -8.32 -16.97 17.83
C PRO A 164 -7.21 -17.57 18.71
N GLN A 165 -5.96 -17.31 18.36
CA GLN A 165 -4.76 -17.74 19.08
C GLN A 165 -3.62 -16.72 18.90
N VAL A 166 -2.55 -16.85 19.67
CA VAL A 166 -1.34 -16.05 19.48
C VAL A 166 -0.75 -16.33 18.10
N GLN A 167 -0.56 -15.29 17.30
CA GLN A 167 0.03 -15.38 15.96
C GLN A 167 1.38 -14.68 15.89
N ARG A 168 2.24 -15.12 14.97
CA ARG A 168 3.53 -14.50 14.64
C ARG A 168 3.42 -13.80 13.30
N PHE A 169 3.66 -12.49 13.27
CA PHE A 169 3.47 -11.67 12.07
C PHE A 169 4.42 -10.47 12.06
N ASP A 170 4.64 -9.92 10.86
CA ASP A 170 5.61 -8.84 10.62
C ASP A 170 5.19 -7.92 9.45
N ARG A 171 3.97 -8.11 8.94
CA ARG A 171 3.37 -7.34 7.85
C ARG A 171 1.94 -6.94 8.18
N LEU A 172 1.59 -5.72 7.80
CA LEU A 172 0.23 -5.19 7.87
C LEU A 172 -0.18 -4.64 6.50
N MET A 173 -1.41 -4.91 6.09
CA MET A 173 -2.09 -4.28 4.97
C MET A 173 -3.30 -3.49 5.47
N LEU A 174 -3.44 -2.24 5.00
CA LEU A 174 -4.64 -1.42 5.15
C LEU A 174 -5.13 -0.97 3.76
N GLN A 175 -6.45 -0.92 3.54
CA GLN A 175 -7.07 -0.37 2.33
C GLN A 175 -8.32 0.44 2.67
N GLU A 176 -8.43 1.66 2.16
CA GLU A 176 -9.63 2.52 2.29
C GLU A 176 -10.63 2.29 1.15
N ASN A 177 -11.88 2.77 1.35
CA ASN A 177 -12.86 2.86 0.29
C ASN A 177 -12.60 4.09 -0.58
N ILE A 178 -11.65 4.00 -1.50
CA ILE A 178 -11.27 5.16 -2.32
C ILE A 178 -12.39 5.69 -3.23
N ARG A 179 -13.50 4.95 -3.44
CA ARG A 179 -14.69 5.44 -4.15
C ARG A 179 -15.36 6.62 -3.46
N VAL A 180 -15.12 6.79 -2.16
CA VAL A 180 -15.63 7.91 -1.35
C VAL A 180 -14.50 8.81 -0.82
N GLY A 181 -13.33 8.72 -1.45
CA GLY A 181 -12.13 9.51 -1.16
C GLY A 181 -11.09 8.79 -0.30
N GLN A 182 -9.91 9.41 -0.22
CA GLN A 182 -8.83 9.04 0.70
C GLN A 182 -8.93 9.92 1.94
N ARG A 183 -9.07 9.33 3.14
CA ARG A 183 -9.49 10.05 4.34
C ARG A 183 -8.48 9.97 5.47
N ILE A 184 -7.91 8.81 5.74
CA ILE A 184 -6.99 8.60 6.87
C ILE A 184 -5.71 9.42 6.67
N GLU A 185 -5.33 10.17 7.71
CA GLU A 185 -4.13 11.04 7.71
C GLU A 185 -3.07 10.62 8.73
N ARG A 186 -3.48 9.92 9.80
CA ARG A 186 -2.56 9.43 10.82
C ARG A 186 -3.13 8.23 11.56
N PHE A 187 -2.32 7.20 11.74
CA PHE A 187 -2.68 6.04 12.55
C PHE A 187 -1.46 5.42 13.22
N ILE A 188 -1.70 4.70 14.31
CA ILE A 188 -0.70 3.85 14.97
C ILE A 188 -1.25 2.43 15.11
N VAL A 189 -0.35 1.46 15.15
CA VAL A 189 -0.69 0.06 15.40
C VAL A 189 0.09 -0.45 16.59
N GLU A 190 -0.60 -1.15 17.47
CA GLU A 190 -0.09 -1.65 18.72
C GLU A 190 -0.45 -3.13 18.90
N VAL A 191 0.29 -3.79 19.78
CA VAL A 191 -0.05 -5.12 20.28
C VAL A 191 -0.14 -5.10 21.79
N GLU A 192 -0.98 -5.97 22.34
CA GLU A 192 -1.03 -6.17 23.78
C GLU A 192 0.17 -6.99 24.25
N THR A 193 0.81 -6.52 25.32
CA THR A 193 1.90 -7.18 26.03
C THR A 193 1.58 -7.26 27.53
N LYS A 194 2.44 -7.89 28.32
CA LYS A 194 2.29 -7.95 29.79
C LYS A 194 2.31 -6.56 30.44
N GLU A 195 2.99 -5.60 29.82
CA GLU A 195 3.15 -4.22 30.31
C GLU A 195 2.07 -3.28 29.72
N GLY A 196 1.10 -3.84 28.99
CA GLY A 196 0.06 -3.09 28.28
C GLY A 196 0.35 -2.99 26.78
N TRP A 197 -0.19 -1.95 26.15
CA TRP A 197 -0.12 -1.79 24.70
C TRP A 197 1.24 -1.23 24.27
N ARG A 198 1.86 -1.88 23.28
CA ARG A 198 3.14 -1.47 22.71
C ARG A 198 2.98 -1.18 21.21
N LYS A 199 3.39 0.01 20.78
CA LYS A 199 3.44 0.42 19.37
C LYS A 199 4.40 -0.47 18.57
N ILE A 200 3.94 -0.96 17.43
CA ILE A 200 4.73 -1.79 16.49
C ILE A 200 5.02 -1.07 15.17
N CYS A 201 4.11 -0.19 14.73
CA CYS A 201 4.30 0.66 13.57
C CYS A 201 3.32 1.84 13.60
N GLU A 202 3.54 2.80 12.72
CA GLU A 202 2.66 3.95 12.50
C GLU A 202 2.70 4.37 11.03
N GLY A 203 1.76 5.20 10.63
CA GLY A 203 1.70 5.74 9.28
C GLY A 203 0.79 6.93 9.17
N THR A 204 0.80 7.54 7.98
CA THR A 204 -0.04 8.68 7.65
C THR A 204 -1.19 8.25 6.75
N THR A 205 -0.97 8.26 5.44
CA THR A 205 -2.00 7.97 4.43
C THR A 205 -2.15 6.48 4.19
N VAL A 206 -3.40 6.05 3.93
CA VAL A 206 -3.70 4.67 3.51
C VAL A 206 -4.04 4.62 2.03
N GLY A 207 -5.14 5.25 1.61
CA GLY A 207 -5.64 5.23 0.24
C GLY A 207 -5.99 3.82 -0.25
N TYR A 208 -5.66 3.53 -1.50
CA TYR A 208 -5.94 2.24 -2.15
C TYR A 208 -5.30 1.07 -1.41
N LYS A 209 -4.03 1.20 -1.03
CA LYS A 209 -3.30 0.18 -0.29
C LYS A 209 -2.08 0.76 0.42
N ARG A 210 -1.98 0.44 1.71
CA ARG A 210 -0.80 0.65 2.55
C ARG A 210 -0.27 -0.68 3.03
N LEU A 211 0.98 -0.98 2.69
CA LEU A 211 1.70 -2.14 3.20
C LEU A 211 2.82 -1.68 4.11
N LEU A 212 2.86 -2.25 5.32
CA LEU A 212 3.86 -1.92 6.34
C LEU A 212 4.65 -3.18 6.69
N ARG A 213 5.95 -2.98 6.91
CA ARG A 213 6.88 -3.99 7.41
C ARG A 213 7.39 -3.52 8.76
N PHE A 214 7.52 -4.44 9.72
CA PHE A 214 8.04 -4.17 11.05
C PHE A 214 8.75 -5.42 11.59
N PRO A 215 9.57 -5.31 12.65
CA PRO A 215 10.19 -6.48 13.28
C PRO A 215 9.15 -7.50 13.70
N VAL A 216 9.48 -8.79 13.64
CA VAL A 216 8.48 -9.83 13.89
C VAL A 216 7.94 -9.77 15.32
N VAL A 217 6.61 -9.81 15.45
CA VAL A 217 5.90 -9.77 16.72
C VAL A 217 5.13 -11.07 16.94
N LYS A 218 4.94 -11.46 18.21
CA LYS A 218 4.00 -12.50 18.63
C LYS A 218 2.94 -11.86 19.51
N ALA A 219 1.68 -11.92 19.09
CA ALA A 219 0.57 -11.33 19.84
C ALA A 219 -0.76 -12.00 19.50
N GLN A 220 -1.71 -11.94 20.43
CA GLN A 220 -3.10 -12.32 20.19
C GLN A 220 -4.01 -11.10 19.98
N LYS A 221 -3.69 -9.97 20.60
CA LYS A 221 -4.48 -8.74 20.43
C LYS A 221 -3.68 -7.67 19.71
N ILE A 222 -4.33 -7.05 18.73
CA ILE A 222 -3.80 -5.99 17.90
C ILE A 222 -4.78 -4.82 17.96
N ARG A 223 -4.24 -3.60 18.00
CA ARG A 223 -5.06 -2.39 18.01
C ARG A 223 -4.58 -1.43 16.94
N LEU A 224 -5.49 -1.06 16.05
CA LEU A 224 -5.33 0.05 15.13
C LEU A 224 -5.99 1.28 15.75
N GLN A 225 -5.23 2.35 15.93
CA GLN A 225 -5.79 3.65 16.29
C GLN A 225 -5.69 4.60 15.10
N ILE A 226 -6.84 4.98 14.55
CA ILE A 226 -6.95 6.07 13.58
C ILE A 226 -7.00 7.36 14.38
N LEU A 227 -5.90 8.10 14.35
CA LEU A 227 -5.72 9.30 15.15
C LEU A 227 -6.20 10.56 14.44
N GLN A 228 -6.22 10.55 13.11
CA GLN A 228 -6.65 11.68 12.29
C GLN A 228 -7.18 11.20 10.94
N SER A 229 -8.30 11.78 10.51
CA SER A 229 -8.94 11.56 9.23
C SER A 229 -9.60 12.84 8.72
N ARG A 230 -9.79 13.00 7.41
CA ARG A 230 -10.47 14.17 6.80
C ARG A 230 -11.99 14.13 6.88
N ALA A 231 -12.52 12.96 7.19
CA ALA A 231 -13.93 12.66 7.40
C ALA A 231 -14.01 11.33 8.17
N SER A 232 -15.21 10.78 8.36
CA SER A 232 -15.37 9.41 8.89
C SER A 232 -14.46 8.42 8.13
N PRO A 233 -13.47 7.77 8.78
CA PRO A 233 -12.54 6.88 8.09
C PRO A 233 -13.27 5.68 7.50
N THR A 234 -12.74 5.15 6.40
CA THR A 234 -13.29 3.97 5.75
C THR A 234 -12.20 2.91 5.58
N LEU A 235 -12.51 1.65 5.87
CA LEU A 235 -11.59 0.53 5.64
C LEU A 235 -12.35 -0.63 4.96
N ASN A 236 -11.84 -1.07 3.81
CA ASN A 236 -12.38 -2.21 3.04
C ASN A 236 -11.63 -3.49 3.38
N ASN A 237 -10.31 -3.41 3.51
CA ASN A 237 -9.51 -4.57 3.84
C ASN A 237 -8.42 -4.19 4.83
N LEU A 238 -8.27 -5.05 5.82
CA LEU A 238 -7.20 -5.06 6.80
C LEU A 238 -6.64 -6.48 6.84
N GLY A 239 -5.33 -6.60 6.79
CA GLY A 239 -4.69 -7.91 6.82
C GLY A 239 -3.41 -7.94 7.62
N LEU A 240 -3.22 -9.04 8.33
CA LEU A 240 -2.03 -9.31 9.13
C LEU A 240 -1.34 -10.55 8.57
N TYR A 241 -0.06 -10.43 8.27
CA TYR A 241 0.67 -11.46 7.52
C TYR A 241 2.08 -11.67 8.07
N ALA A 242 2.65 -12.83 7.71
CA ALA A 242 4.05 -13.16 7.97
C ALA A 242 4.83 -13.21 6.66
N SER A 243 6.05 -12.69 6.70
CA SER A 243 7.03 -12.91 5.62
C SER A 243 7.35 -14.41 5.50
N PRO A 244 7.58 -14.91 4.27
CA PRO A 244 8.07 -16.27 4.06
C PRO A 244 9.39 -16.48 4.78
N ALA A 245 9.64 -17.68 5.32
CA ALA A 245 10.83 -17.99 6.12
C ALA A 245 12.18 -17.62 5.46
N ALA A 246 12.25 -17.55 4.13
CA ALA A 246 13.44 -17.15 3.38
C ALA A 246 13.69 -15.62 3.32
N ALA A 247 12.71 -14.79 3.69
CA ALA A 247 12.78 -13.32 3.62
C ALA A 247 13.05 -12.66 4.98
N ALA A 248 13.14 -13.44 6.06
CA ALA A 248 13.38 -12.95 7.42
C ALA A 248 14.86 -12.64 7.74
N GLY A 249 15.76 -12.83 6.76
CA GLY A 249 17.21 -12.68 6.92
C GLY A 249 17.77 -11.26 6.81
N ASP A 250 17.09 -10.35 6.09
CA ASP A 250 17.69 -9.07 5.69
C ASP A 250 16.85 -7.86 6.12
N VAL A 251 16.62 -7.73 7.43
CA VAL A 251 16.37 -6.40 8.01
C VAL A 251 17.64 -5.99 8.73
N GLU A 252 18.65 -5.61 7.93
CA GLU A 252 19.78 -4.84 8.47
C GLU A 252 19.31 -3.45 8.90
N LYS A 253 19.99 -2.97 9.94
CA LYS A 253 19.67 -1.83 10.81
C LYS A 253 19.45 -0.51 10.10
#